data_AF-A0A655ZB00-F1
#
_entry.id   AF-A0A655ZB00-F1
#
_cell.length_a   1.000
_cell.length_b   1.000
_cell.length_c   1.000
_cell.angle_alpha   90.00
_cell.angle_beta   90.00
_cell.angle_gamma   90.00
#
_symmetry.space_group_name_H-M   'P 1'
#
loop_
_entity.id
_entity.type
_entity.pdbx_description
1 polymer ?
#
loop_
_entity_poly.entity_id
_entity_poly.type
_entity_poly.pdbx_seq_one_letter_code
_entity_poly.pdbx_strand_id
1 'polypeptide(L)'
;MIGPYSDFALASKELKKVKKLATFEQAFIRQVVKTSAQQPVMKAKPTTAAVAPAANTAVSEASAPKPASKPKSEEKSAPTVVPAAAPTKPVAKLSSTPKPSGNSGFVLRQQVKVGSQTFAVPYSDNPKVQFYMEHDQAWNRLDYDAAQIVCRDLGMRLATEQEWSALLKSKQMQQHQWPVQLPYWGEGRKGMFTTGKINVLKGSSLLNVVCVK
;
A
#
# COMPACT_ATOMS: atom_id res chain seq x y z
N MET A 1 -5.12 -12.91 4.35
CA MET A 1 -6.17 -12.47 5.29
C MET A 1 -7.32 -13.46 5.19
N ILE A 2 -7.95 -13.81 6.30
CA ILE A 2 -9.19 -14.60 6.30
C ILE A 2 -10.32 -13.62 6.66
N GLY A 3 -11.32 -13.47 5.79
CA GLY A 3 -12.34 -12.43 5.87
C GLY A 3 -12.30 -11.47 4.67
N PRO A 4 -13.40 -10.76 4.38
CA PRO A 4 -14.20 -10.02 5.36
C PRO A 4 -15.28 -10.87 6.04
N TYR A 5 -15.42 -10.69 7.34
CA TYR A 5 -16.54 -11.23 8.12
C TYR A 5 -17.57 -10.13 8.36
N SER A 6 -18.84 -10.44 8.15
CA SER A 6 -19.97 -9.56 8.48
C SER A 6 -20.40 -9.66 9.94
N ASP A 7 -19.94 -10.69 10.65
CA ASP A 7 -20.31 -10.99 12.04
C ASP A 7 -19.05 -11.29 12.88
N PHE A 8 -18.97 -10.65 14.05
CA PHE A 8 -17.82 -10.77 14.94
C PHE A 8 -17.77 -12.13 15.66
N ALA A 9 -18.92 -12.73 15.98
CA ALA A 9 -18.96 -14.02 16.65
C ALA A 9 -18.44 -15.13 15.71
N LEU A 10 -18.80 -15.06 14.43
CA LEU A 10 -18.27 -15.95 13.41
C LEU A 10 -16.76 -15.78 13.22
N ALA A 11 -16.28 -14.54 13.10
CA ALA A 11 -14.85 -14.24 12.99
C ALA A 11 -14.06 -14.79 14.19
N SER A 12 -14.61 -14.66 15.40
CA SER A 12 -14.01 -15.13 16.66
C SER A 12 -13.92 -16.65 16.73
N LYS A 13 -14.94 -17.37 16.22
CA LYS A 13 -14.93 -18.83 16.16
C LYS A 13 -13.87 -19.34 15.19
N GLU A 14 -13.75 -18.71 14.03
CA GLU A 14 -12.74 -19.06 13.03
C GLU A 14 -11.33 -18.71 13.49
N LEU A 15 -11.13 -17.57 14.18
CA LEU A 15 -9.83 -17.20 14.75
C LEU A 15 -9.27 -18.29 15.68
N LYS A 16 -10.12 -18.92 16.50
CA LYS A 16 -9.71 -20.02 17.38
C LYS A 16 -9.22 -21.25 16.61
N LYS A 17 -9.75 -21.50 15.42
CA LYS A 17 -9.29 -22.60 14.55
C LYS A 17 -7.98 -22.23 13.86
N VAL A 18 -7.90 -21.00 13.37
CA VAL A 18 -6.72 -20.47 12.67
C VAL A 18 -5.50 -20.43 13.59
N LYS A 19 -5.66 -20.03 14.85
CA LYS A 19 -4.59 -20.04 15.85
C LYS A 19 -4.02 -21.43 16.18
N LYS A 20 -4.70 -22.53 15.84
CA LYS A 20 -4.19 -23.89 16.04
C LYS A 20 -3.18 -24.32 14.98
N LEU A 21 -3.06 -23.55 13.89
CA LEU A 21 -2.06 -23.77 12.87
C LEU A 21 -0.76 -23.10 13.33
N ALA A 22 0.36 -23.83 13.30
CA ALA A 22 1.67 -23.37 13.81
C ALA A 22 2.13 -22.03 13.19
N THR A 23 1.70 -21.73 11.97
CA THR A 23 2.05 -20.49 11.26
C THR A 23 1.18 -19.28 11.64
N PHE A 24 0.09 -19.47 12.40
CA PHE A 24 -0.95 -18.46 12.62
C PHE A 24 -1.28 -18.20 14.09
N GLU A 25 -0.39 -18.51 15.03
CA GLU A 25 -0.58 -18.24 16.46
C GLU A 25 -0.84 -16.75 16.76
N GLN A 26 -0.21 -15.87 15.97
CA GLN A 26 -0.31 -14.41 16.06
C GLN A 26 -1.47 -13.81 15.25
N ALA A 27 -2.40 -14.63 14.75
CA ALA A 27 -3.59 -14.12 14.07
C ALA A 27 -4.48 -13.31 15.03
N PHE A 28 -5.12 -12.25 14.52
CA PHE A 28 -6.07 -11.42 15.25
C PHE A 28 -7.17 -10.87 14.33
N ILE A 29 -8.27 -10.43 14.91
CA ILE A 29 -9.39 -9.81 14.18
C ILE A 29 -9.22 -8.30 14.19
N ARG A 30 -9.30 -7.68 13.01
CA ARG A 30 -9.38 -6.22 12.86
C ARG A 30 -10.82 -5.83 12.57
N GLN A 31 -11.52 -5.28 13.56
CA GLN A 31 -12.88 -4.76 13.38
C GLN A 31 -12.82 -3.36 12.75
N VAL A 32 -13.61 -3.14 11.70
CA VAL A 32 -13.79 -1.83 11.07
C VAL A 32 -15.25 -1.43 11.28
N VAL A 33 -15.50 -0.54 12.25
CA VAL A 33 -16.80 0.11 12.40
C VAL A 33 -16.95 1.15 11.28
N LYS A 34 -17.94 0.97 10.40
CA LYS A 34 -18.37 2.01 9.44
C LYS A 34 -19.21 3.04 10.20
N THR A 35 -18.57 3.76 11.10
CA THR A 35 -19.15 4.96 11.71
C THR A 35 -18.64 6.16 10.92
N SER A 36 -19.50 6.75 10.12
CA SER A 36 -19.36 8.13 9.65
C SER A 36 -19.57 9.07 10.84
N ALA A 37 -18.58 9.16 11.73
CA ALA A 37 -18.46 10.22 12.72
C ALA A 37 -17.01 10.29 13.20
N GLN A 38 -16.48 11.51 13.17
CA GLN A 38 -15.13 11.91 13.55
C GLN A 38 -14.75 11.38 14.93
N GLN A 39 -13.52 10.85 15.07
CA GLN A 39 -12.91 10.60 16.38
C GLN A 39 -12.66 11.95 17.08
N PRO A 40 -13.16 12.18 18.30
CA PRO A 40 -12.67 13.26 19.14
C PRO A 40 -11.36 12.80 19.78
N VAL A 41 -10.33 13.62 19.57
CA VAL A 41 -9.08 13.65 20.31
C VAL A 41 -9.33 13.68 21.82
N MET A 42 -8.53 12.90 22.54
CA MET A 42 -8.50 12.84 24.00
C MET A 42 -8.39 14.25 24.60
N LYS A 43 -9.39 14.64 25.41
CA LYS A 43 -9.23 15.72 26.39
C LYS A 43 -9.31 15.13 27.78
N ALA A 44 -8.31 15.49 28.56
CA ALA A 44 -8.10 15.07 29.94
C ALA A 44 -9.28 15.46 30.84
N LYS A 45 -9.52 14.58 31.81
CA LYS A 45 -10.48 14.68 32.91
C LYS A 45 -10.14 15.88 33.81
N PRO A 46 -11.14 16.67 34.21
CA PRO A 46 -11.20 17.16 35.59
C PRO A 46 -12.44 16.64 36.31
N THR A 47 -12.22 16.29 37.56
CA THR A 47 -13.17 15.92 38.61
C THR A 47 -14.15 17.03 38.93
N THR A 48 -15.44 16.69 39.07
CA THR A 48 -16.42 17.49 39.81
C THR A 48 -17.34 16.58 40.61
N ALA A 49 -17.38 16.86 41.91
CA ALA A 49 -18.29 16.29 42.89
C ALA A 49 -19.46 17.26 43.12
N ALA A 50 -20.66 16.70 43.34
CA ALA A 50 -21.90 17.28 43.89
C ALA A 50 -22.53 18.45 43.07
N VAL A 51 -23.84 18.64 42.93
CA VAL A 51 -24.99 18.48 43.82
C VAL A 51 -26.28 18.38 42.94
N ALA A 52 -27.31 17.64 43.38
CA ALA A 52 -28.70 17.71 42.85
C ALA A 52 -29.55 18.69 43.72
N PRO A 53 -30.91 18.86 43.61
CA PRO A 53 -31.95 18.38 42.67
C PRO A 53 -33.06 19.45 42.32
N ALA A 54 -34.21 18.98 41.77
CA ALA A 54 -35.58 19.56 41.66
C ALA A 54 -35.98 20.13 40.27
N ALA A 55 -36.89 19.51 39.48
CA ALA A 55 -38.39 19.47 39.57
C ALA A 55 -39.01 20.85 39.30
N ASN A 56 -39.98 21.14 38.42
CA ASN A 56 -41.08 20.47 37.67
C ASN A 56 -41.24 21.27 36.32
N THR A 57 -41.99 20.94 35.27
CA THR A 57 -43.43 20.62 35.18
C THR A 57 -43.79 20.29 33.70
N ALA A 58 -44.87 19.52 33.55
CA ALA A 58 -45.69 19.16 32.37
C ALA A 58 -45.74 20.17 31.19
N VAL A 59 -46.03 19.79 29.93
CA VAL A 59 -47.32 19.26 29.43
C VAL A 59 -47.17 18.36 28.18
N SER A 60 -48.03 17.34 28.17
CA SER A 60 -48.45 16.41 27.12
C SER A 60 -48.76 16.99 25.74
N GLU A 61 -48.77 16.12 24.71
CA GLU A 61 -49.88 15.86 23.74
C GLU A 61 -49.28 15.20 22.47
N ALA A 62 -49.24 13.86 22.41
CA ALA A 62 -50.23 12.96 21.79
C ALA A 62 -50.28 13.03 20.24
N SER A 63 -49.95 11.88 19.61
CA SER A 63 -50.76 11.17 18.59
C SER A 63 -49.93 10.58 17.42
N ALA A 64 -49.92 9.25 17.37
CA ALA A 64 -49.73 8.45 16.14
C ALA A 64 -51.06 8.47 15.33
N PRO A 65 -51.17 8.04 14.04
CA PRO A 65 -50.69 6.74 13.53
C PRO A 65 -50.20 6.66 12.04
N LYS A 66 -49.63 5.48 11.72
CA LYS A 66 -49.41 4.79 10.41
C LYS A 66 -50.55 4.99 9.36
N PRO A 67 -50.45 4.61 8.04
CA PRO A 67 -49.68 3.46 7.50
C PRO A 67 -49.09 3.53 6.05
N ALA A 68 -48.14 2.61 5.80
CA ALA A 68 -47.89 1.76 4.62
C ALA A 68 -47.87 2.33 3.17
N SER A 69 -46.80 2.00 2.43
CA SER A 69 -46.87 1.28 1.14
C SER A 69 -45.49 0.76 0.67
N LYS A 70 -45.39 -0.56 0.50
CA LYS A 70 -44.51 -1.30 -0.43
C LYS A 70 -45.39 -1.61 -1.66
N PRO A 71 -44.88 -1.71 -2.91
CA PRO A 71 -44.24 -2.95 -3.42
C PRO A 71 -43.07 -2.68 -4.42
N LYS A 72 -42.00 -3.48 -4.45
CA LYS A 72 -41.73 -4.73 -5.22
C LYS A 72 -41.64 -4.55 -6.76
N SER A 73 -40.42 -4.74 -7.28
CA SER A 73 -40.06 -5.40 -8.56
C SER A 73 -38.54 -5.66 -8.47
N GLU A 74 -38.00 -6.90 -8.45
CA GLU A 74 -37.74 -7.78 -9.61
C GLU A 74 -37.19 -6.96 -10.80
N GLU A 75 -35.96 -7.14 -11.27
CA GLU A 75 -35.54 -8.34 -12.00
C GLU A 75 -34.01 -8.35 -12.26
N LYS A 76 -33.36 -9.44 -11.85
CA LYS A 76 -32.45 -10.28 -12.63
C LYS A 76 -31.90 -9.69 -13.95
N SER A 77 -30.57 -9.59 -14.06
CA SER A 77 -29.85 -9.93 -15.30
C SER A 77 -28.36 -10.13 -15.03
N ALA A 78 -27.94 -11.39 -15.05
CA ALA A 78 -26.58 -11.75 -15.45
C ALA A 78 -26.47 -11.63 -16.98
N PRO A 79 -25.26 -11.39 -17.50
CA PRO A 79 -24.79 -12.22 -18.60
C PRO A 79 -23.36 -12.69 -18.35
N THR A 80 -23.11 -14.00 -18.40
CA THR A 80 -22.72 -14.77 -19.60
C THR A 80 -21.21 -14.79 -19.78
N VAL A 81 -20.67 -15.96 -19.41
CA VAL A 81 -19.35 -16.46 -19.76
C VAL A 81 -19.36 -16.78 -21.26
N VAL A 82 -18.37 -16.28 -22.00
CA VAL A 82 -18.00 -16.79 -23.32
C VAL A 82 -16.47 -16.85 -23.41
N PRO A 83 -15.87 -18.04 -23.60
CA PRO A 83 -14.45 -18.19 -23.88
C PRO A 83 -14.19 -17.96 -25.37
N ALA A 84 -13.34 -17.00 -25.72
CA ALA A 84 -12.89 -16.77 -27.09
C ALA A 84 -11.36 -16.81 -27.14
N ALA A 85 -10.85 -17.74 -27.95
CA ALA A 85 -9.45 -17.94 -28.25
C ALA A 85 -8.97 -17.04 -29.41
N ALA A 86 -7.67 -16.68 -29.34
CA ALA A 86 -6.75 -16.21 -30.39
C ALA A 86 -6.95 -14.77 -30.94
N PRO A 87 -5.90 -14.07 -31.49
CA PRO A 87 -4.57 -14.55 -31.87
C PRO A 87 -3.36 -13.71 -31.37
N THR A 88 -2.19 -14.33 -31.51
CA THR A 88 -0.82 -13.83 -31.37
C THR A 88 -0.54 -12.52 -32.12
N LYS A 89 0.02 -11.52 -31.42
CA LYS A 89 0.91 -10.49 -32.00
C LYS A 89 2.15 -10.33 -31.12
N PRO A 90 3.32 -10.04 -31.71
CA PRO A 90 4.62 -10.32 -31.09
C PRO A 90 4.89 -9.32 -29.97
N VAL A 91 5.10 -9.83 -28.76
CA VAL A 91 5.71 -9.07 -27.67
C VAL A 91 7.10 -8.66 -28.16
N ALA A 92 7.28 -7.35 -28.37
CA ALA A 92 8.57 -6.76 -28.63
C ALA A 92 9.53 -7.22 -27.51
N LYS A 93 10.62 -7.87 -27.92
CA LYS A 93 11.67 -8.40 -27.06
C LYS A 93 12.09 -7.34 -26.05
N LEU A 94 11.81 -7.61 -24.78
CA LEU A 94 12.48 -6.96 -23.67
C LEU A 94 13.97 -7.29 -23.80
N SER A 95 14.74 -6.30 -24.24
CA SER A 95 16.18 -6.41 -24.39
C SER A 95 16.82 -6.66 -23.03
N SER A 96 17.28 -7.88 -22.85
CA SER A 96 18.49 -8.26 -22.11
C SER A 96 18.57 -7.81 -20.65
N THR A 97 18.06 -8.67 -19.77
CA THR A 97 18.46 -8.78 -18.37
C THR A 97 19.99 -8.70 -18.24
N PRO A 98 20.56 -7.72 -17.53
CA PRO A 98 21.94 -7.81 -17.09
C PRO A 98 22.02 -8.92 -16.04
N LYS A 99 22.84 -9.94 -16.34
CA LYS A 99 23.19 -11.05 -15.46
C LYS A 99 23.65 -10.51 -14.08
N PRO A 100 23.09 -10.96 -12.95
CA PRO A 100 23.53 -10.50 -11.64
C PRO A 100 24.95 -11.01 -11.40
N SER A 101 25.89 -10.07 -11.31
CA SER A 101 27.25 -10.31 -10.82
C SER A 101 27.34 -9.53 -9.51
N GLY A 102 26.79 -10.08 -8.44
CA GLY A 102 26.74 -9.46 -7.13
C GLY A 102 26.08 -10.37 -6.12
N ASN A 103 26.78 -10.67 -5.02
CA ASN A 103 26.50 -11.75 -4.07
C ASN A 103 25.28 -11.53 -3.16
N SER A 104 24.34 -10.66 -3.55
CA SER A 104 23.26 -10.13 -2.71
C SER A 104 21.85 -10.52 -3.19
N GLY A 105 21.73 -11.29 -4.27
CA GLY A 105 20.43 -11.84 -4.73
C GLY A 105 19.46 -10.77 -5.26
N PHE A 106 19.96 -9.59 -5.61
CA PHE A 106 19.19 -8.54 -6.28
C PHE A 106 19.42 -8.59 -7.79
N VAL A 107 18.32 -8.42 -8.54
CA VAL A 107 18.30 -8.32 -10.01
C VAL A 107 17.65 -7.01 -10.44
N LEU A 108 18.02 -6.50 -11.61
CA LEU A 108 17.38 -5.30 -12.15
C LEU A 108 16.03 -5.67 -12.75
N ARG A 109 14.94 -5.31 -12.07
CA ARG A 109 13.58 -5.60 -12.53
C ARG A 109 13.11 -4.58 -13.57
N GLN A 110 13.34 -3.31 -13.30
CA GLN A 110 13.02 -2.23 -14.22
C GLN A 110 14.29 -1.48 -14.58
N GLN A 111 14.44 -1.10 -15.84
CA GLN A 111 15.54 -0.27 -16.29
C GLN A 111 15.07 0.66 -17.39
N VAL A 112 15.45 1.93 -17.30
CA VAL A 112 15.16 2.96 -18.29
C VAL A 112 16.41 3.80 -18.52
N LYS A 113 16.62 4.23 -19.76
CA LYS A 113 17.71 5.13 -20.12
C LYS A 113 17.16 6.53 -20.36
N VAL A 114 17.73 7.53 -19.68
CA VAL A 114 17.38 8.94 -19.85
C VAL A 114 18.67 9.71 -20.14
N GLY A 115 18.84 10.13 -21.38
CA GLY A 115 20.09 10.72 -21.86
C GLY A 115 21.25 9.72 -21.81
N SER A 116 22.35 10.09 -21.17
CA SER A 116 23.51 9.23 -20.94
C SER A 116 23.36 8.31 -19.72
N GLN A 117 22.33 8.53 -18.90
CA GLN A 117 22.20 7.89 -17.60
C GLN A 117 21.22 6.71 -17.63
N THR A 118 21.58 5.61 -16.98
CA THR A 118 20.72 4.41 -16.88
C THR A 118 20.18 4.27 -15.47
N PHE A 119 18.86 4.39 -15.33
CA PHE A 119 18.14 4.23 -14.08
C PHE A 119 17.57 2.83 -13.99
N ALA A 120 17.70 2.19 -12.84
CA ALA A 120 17.15 0.86 -12.63
C ALA A 120 16.60 0.68 -11.22
N VAL A 121 15.54 -0.11 -11.11
CA VAL A 121 14.95 -0.53 -9.83
C VAL A 121 15.39 -1.96 -9.54
N PRO A 122 16.20 -2.17 -8.48
CA PRO A 122 16.58 -3.50 -8.07
C PRO A 122 15.40 -4.22 -7.39
N TYR A 123 15.35 -5.54 -7.55
CA TYR A 123 14.37 -6.42 -6.94
C TYR A 123 15.05 -7.66 -6.37
N SER A 124 14.55 -8.16 -5.25
CA SER A 124 14.96 -9.44 -4.69
C SER A 124 13.72 -10.23 -4.25
N ASP A 125 13.74 -11.53 -4.50
CA ASP A 125 12.74 -12.51 -4.03
C ASP A 125 13.06 -13.04 -2.62
N ASN A 126 14.11 -12.53 -1.98
CA ASN A 126 14.50 -12.94 -0.64
C ASN A 126 13.39 -12.62 0.38
N PRO A 127 12.87 -13.62 1.12
CA PRO A 127 11.77 -13.44 2.05
C PRO A 127 12.10 -12.54 3.25
N LYS A 128 13.38 -12.26 3.50
CA LYS A 128 13.82 -11.31 4.54
C LYS A 128 13.68 -9.85 4.11
N VAL A 129 13.63 -9.58 2.81
CA VAL A 129 13.48 -8.22 2.30
C VAL A 129 12.00 -7.86 2.30
N GLN A 130 11.64 -6.83 3.05
CA GLN A 130 10.25 -6.38 3.09
C GLN A 130 9.83 -5.85 1.72
N PHE A 131 8.58 -6.08 1.34
CA PHE A 131 8.01 -5.57 0.10
C PHE A 131 6.60 -5.05 0.32
N TYR A 132 6.07 -4.34 -0.67
CA TYR A 132 4.66 -3.99 -0.76
C TYR A 132 4.15 -4.23 -2.18
N MET A 133 2.83 -4.29 -2.35
CA MET A 133 2.21 -4.52 -3.66
C MET A 133 1.76 -3.19 -4.27
N GLU A 134 2.13 -2.94 -5.52
CA GLU A 134 1.66 -1.83 -6.33
C GLU A 134 1.63 -2.26 -7.80
N HIS A 135 0.54 -1.97 -8.51
CA HIS A 135 0.30 -2.46 -9.88
C HIS A 135 0.47 -3.98 -10.03
N ASP A 136 -0.06 -4.74 -9.06
CA ASP A 136 0.05 -6.21 -8.98
C ASP A 136 1.49 -6.75 -8.95
N GLN A 137 2.47 -5.89 -8.66
CA GLN A 137 3.88 -6.23 -8.53
C GLN A 137 4.40 -5.97 -7.12
N ALA A 138 5.24 -6.89 -6.64
CA ALA A 138 5.92 -6.75 -5.35
C ALA A 138 7.15 -5.83 -5.49
N TRP A 139 7.21 -4.75 -4.72
CA TRP A 139 8.32 -3.80 -4.69
C TRP A 139 9.08 -3.88 -3.38
N ASN A 140 10.38 -4.15 -3.42
CA ASN A 140 11.22 -4.21 -2.24
C ASN A 140 11.30 -2.84 -1.57
N ARG A 141 11.28 -2.85 -0.24
CA ARG A 141 11.52 -1.68 0.59
C ARG A 141 12.81 -1.89 1.35
N LEU A 142 13.71 -0.94 1.23
CA LEU A 142 15.03 -0.99 1.85
C LEU A 142 15.25 0.25 2.70
N ASP A 143 16.03 0.11 3.76
CA ASP A 143 16.63 1.24 4.45
C ASP A 143 17.77 1.83 3.61
N TYR A 144 18.28 2.99 4.02
CA TYR A 144 19.29 3.71 3.24
C TYR A 144 20.61 2.95 3.10
N ASP A 145 21.07 2.30 4.18
CA ASP A 145 22.36 1.60 4.18
C ASP A 145 22.26 0.36 3.27
N ALA A 146 21.16 -0.39 3.36
CA ALA A 146 20.87 -1.49 2.46
C ALA A 146 20.74 -1.02 1.00
N ALA A 147 20.07 0.10 0.74
CA ALA A 147 19.93 0.67 -0.61
C ALA A 147 21.28 1.03 -1.23
N GLN A 148 22.20 1.63 -0.45
CA GLN A 148 23.56 1.92 -0.90
C GLN A 148 24.33 0.65 -1.24
N ILE A 149 24.25 -0.37 -0.39
CA ILE A 149 24.91 -1.66 -0.62
C ILE A 149 24.38 -2.30 -1.91
N VAL A 150 23.05 -2.40 -2.07
CA VAL A 150 22.42 -3.01 -3.23
C VAL A 150 22.82 -2.30 -4.53
N CYS A 151 22.77 -0.97 -4.58
CA CYS A 151 23.19 -0.26 -5.79
C CYS A 151 24.68 -0.48 -6.08
N ARG A 152 25.54 -0.42 -5.06
CA ARG A 152 26.98 -0.63 -5.21
C ARG A 152 27.30 -2.03 -5.71
N ASP A 153 26.65 -3.06 -5.17
CA ASP A 153 26.84 -4.46 -5.57
C ASP A 153 26.41 -4.69 -7.03
N LEU A 154 25.45 -3.91 -7.52
CA LEU A 154 25.03 -3.91 -8.92
C LEU A 154 25.93 -3.07 -9.84
N GLY A 155 27.02 -2.50 -9.31
CA GLY A 155 27.92 -1.61 -10.04
C GLY A 155 27.27 -0.27 -10.41
N MET A 156 26.31 0.18 -9.61
CA MET A 156 25.55 1.42 -9.75
C MET A 156 25.65 2.24 -8.46
N ARG A 157 25.04 3.43 -8.42
CA ARG A 157 24.92 4.26 -7.21
C ARG A 157 23.51 4.75 -7.00
N LEU A 158 23.20 5.32 -5.83
CA LEU A 158 21.93 6.01 -5.64
C LEU A 158 21.85 7.25 -6.55
N ALA A 159 20.63 7.58 -6.97
CA ALA A 159 20.39 8.77 -7.79
C ALA A 159 20.65 10.07 -7.02
N THR A 160 21.15 11.08 -7.71
CA THR A 160 21.17 12.46 -7.24
C THR A 160 19.84 13.16 -7.50
N GLU A 161 19.63 14.32 -6.89
CA GLU A 161 18.42 15.12 -7.09
C GLU A 161 18.24 15.56 -8.55
N GLN A 162 19.34 15.93 -9.23
CA GLN A 162 19.32 16.39 -10.62
C GLN A 162 18.91 15.26 -11.56
N GLU A 163 19.48 14.07 -11.36
CA GLU A 163 19.16 12.86 -12.12
C GLU A 163 17.72 12.40 -11.88
N TRP A 164 17.25 12.44 -10.64
CA TRP A 164 15.87 12.14 -10.31
C TRP A 164 14.90 13.10 -11.01
N SER A 165 15.19 14.41 -10.99
CA SER A 165 14.39 15.41 -11.70
C SER A 165 14.35 15.13 -13.21
N ALA A 166 15.48 14.74 -13.81
CA ALA A 166 15.54 14.35 -15.22
C ALA A 166 14.69 13.10 -15.52
N LEU A 167 14.74 12.09 -14.65
CA LEU A 167 13.90 10.89 -14.77
C LEU A 167 12.40 11.25 -14.70
N LEU A 168 11.98 12.11 -13.77
CA LEU A 168 10.59 12.55 -13.68
C LEU A 168 10.14 13.31 -14.93
N LYS A 169 10.98 14.20 -15.48
CA LYS A 169 10.68 14.96 -16.70
C LYS A 169 10.54 14.07 -17.94
N SER A 170 11.28 12.96 -17.99
CA SER A 170 11.23 12.02 -19.11
C SER A 170 9.92 11.23 -19.22
N LYS A 171 9.09 11.24 -18.17
CA LYS A 171 7.85 10.45 -18.04
C LYS A 171 8.02 8.92 -18.16
N GLN A 172 9.24 8.41 -18.14
CA GLN A 172 9.53 6.97 -18.25
C GLN A 172 8.97 6.18 -17.08
N MET A 173 8.94 6.77 -15.88
CA MET A 173 8.35 6.12 -14.70
C MET A 173 6.88 5.78 -14.88
N GLN A 174 6.08 6.67 -15.48
CA GLN A 174 4.66 6.40 -15.73
C GLN A 174 4.49 5.37 -16.86
N GLN A 175 5.30 5.45 -17.91
CA GLN A 175 5.24 4.52 -19.03
C GLN A 175 5.55 3.07 -18.63
N HIS A 176 6.53 2.89 -17.75
CA HIS A 176 6.93 1.59 -17.25
C HIS A 176 6.27 1.22 -15.90
N GLN A 177 5.26 1.98 -15.46
CA GLN A 177 4.50 1.72 -14.23
C GLN A 177 5.39 1.51 -13.00
N TRP A 178 6.39 2.39 -12.83
CA TRP A 178 7.24 2.37 -11.64
C TRP A 178 6.39 2.62 -10.39
N PRO A 179 6.76 2.04 -9.24
CA PRO A 179 6.05 2.30 -8.01
C PRO A 179 6.14 3.79 -7.64
N VAL A 180 5.01 4.43 -7.37
CA VAL A 180 4.94 5.85 -7.02
C VAL A 180 4.40 6.10 -5.62
N GLN A 181 3.85 5.07 -4.97
CA GLN A 181 3.24 5.19 -3.64
C GLN A 181 4.27 5.55 -2.56
N LEU A 182 5.48 4.99 -2.65
CA LEU A 182 6.58 5.32 -1.75
C LEU A 182 7.65 6.15 -2.46
N PRO A 183 8.28 7.11 -1.76
CA PRO A 183 9.44 7.82 -2.28
C PRO A 183 10.63 6.88 -2.47
N TYR A 184 11.63 7.37 -3.19
CA TYR A 184 12.85 6.65 -3.50
C TYR A 184 14.03 7.17 -2.69
N TRP A 185 14.96 6.28 -2.34
CA TRP A 185 16.24 6.67 -1.78
C TRP A 185 17.10 7.37 -2.83
N GLY A 186 17.50 8.60 -2.50
CA GLY A 186 18.51 9.37 -3.19
C GLY A 186 19.73 9.57 -2.30
N GLU A 187 20.81 9.99 -2.94
CA GLU A 187 22.09 10.26 -2.27
C GLU A 187 21.92 11.22 -1.08
N GLY A 188 22.57 10.90 0.04
CA GLY A 188 22.54 11.72 1.25
C GLY A 188 21.29 11.56 2.11
N ARG A 189 20.69 10.36 2.14
CA ARG A 189 19.44 10.03 2.88
C ARG A 189 18.26 10.89 2.47
N LYS A 190 18.18 11.21 1.18
CA LYS A 190 17.09 12.00 0.62
C LYS A 190 15.97 11.08 0.16
N GLY A 191 14.75 11.37 0.58
CA GLY A 191 13.53 10.82 0.01
C GLY A 191 13.13 11.62 -1.22
N MET A 192 13.24 11.01 -2.38
CA MET A 192 12.89 11.60 -3.67
C MET A 192 11.47 11.17 -4.04
N PHE A 193 10.55 12.13 -4.03
CA PHE A 193 9.15 11.88 -4.34
C PHE A 193 8.90 12.02 -5.84
N THR A 194 7.97 11.25 -6.37
CA THR A 194 7.53 11.33 -7.77
C THR A 194 6.82 12.64 -8.10
N THR A 195 6.39 13.38 -7.08
CA THR A 195 5.89 14.76 -7.18
C THR A 195 6.99 15.80 -7.42
N GLY A 196 8.26 15.40 -7.41
CA GLY A 196 9.42 16.29 -7.52
C GLY A 196 9.88 16.89 -6.18
N LYS A 197 9.14 16.67 -5.09
CA LYS A 197 9.56 17.07 -3.74
C LYS A 197 10.74 16.20 -3.29
N ILE A 198 11.66 16.78 -2.54
CA ILE A 198 12.81 16.09 -1.95
C ILE A 198 12.91 16.50 -0.49
N ASN A 199 13.01 15.52 0.40
CA ASN A 199 13.18 15.74 1.84
C ASN A 199 14.28 14.84 2.38
N VAL A 200 15.03 15.31 3.37
CA VAL A 200 15.93 14.42 4.12
C VAL A 200 15.08 13.56 5.05
N LEU A 201 15.29 12.25 4.99
CA LEU A 201 14.53 11.28 5.78
C LEU A 201 15.45 10.53 6.73
N LYS A 202 14.84 9.92 7.75
CA LYS A 202 15.56 9.01 8.64
C LYS A 202 15.99 7.78 7.85
N GLY A 203 17.28 7.44 7.90
CA GLY A 203 17.85 6.33 7.13
C GLY A 203 17.21 4.96 7.40
N SER A 204 16.56 4.78 8.55
CA SER A 204 15.82 3.56 8.90
C SER A 204 14.45 3.41 8.23
N SER A 205 14.01 4.41 7.45
CA SER A 205 12.74 4.34 6.71
C SER A 205 12.86 3.30 5.59
N LEU A 206 11.77 2.58 5.31
CA LEU A 206 11.78 1.57 4.25
C LEU A 206 11.16 2.15 2.98
N LEU A 207 12.00 2.47 2.00
CA LEU A 207 11.63 3.18 0.78
C LEU A 207 11.97 2.37 -0.47
N ASN A 208 11.51 2.85 -1.62
CA ASN A 208 11.93 2.33 -2.92
C ASN A 208 13.40 2.67 -3.17
N VAL A 209 14.04 1.89 -4.04
CA VAL A 209 15.44 2.12 -4.44
C VAL A 209 15.50 2.34 -5.93
N VAL A 210 16.24 3.38 -6.33
CA VAL A 210 16.61 3.63 -7.71
C VAL A 210 18.13 3.72 -7.78
N CYS A 211 18.71 2.86 -8.60
CA CYS A 211 20.13 2.83 -8.86
C CYS A 211 20.41 3.48 -10.22
N VAL A 212 21.54 4.16 -10.32
CA VAL A 212 21.93 4.97 -11.48
C VAL A 212 23.36 4.64 -11.88
N LYS A 213 23.61 4.49 -13.18
CA LYS A 213 24.91 4.26 -13.80
C LYS A 213 25.11 5.16 -15.00
#